data_AF-A0ABD1TW53-F1
#
_entry.id   AF-A0ABD1TW53-F1
#
_cell.length_a   1.000
_cell.length_b   1.000
_cell.length_c   1.000
_cell.angle_alpha   90.00
_cell.angle_beta   90.00
_cell.angle_gamma   90.00
#
_symmetry.space_group_name_H-M   'P 1'
#
loop_
_entity.id
_entity.type
_entity.pdbx_description
1 polymer ?
#
loop_
_entity_poly.entity_id
_entity_poly.type
_entity_poly.pdbx_seq_one_letter_code
_entity_poly.pdbx_strand_id
1 'polypeptide(L)'
;MRSLMIQILILISMFILQPAIASEQNNLETYIVHVDSPDSQLFNDQSQDLESWYNSFLPTTLTSSNEVTRMVYSYHNVFPGFAAKLTSEEVKEMEKKKGFLSARPQQVFSLHTTHTPNFLGLHENMGLWKDSSYGKGVVIGVLDTGILPDHPSFNDDGMPPPPAKWKGKCEFNFTACNNKIIGARYFRNGDGTPLDLDGHGTHTAGTAAGNFVKGCQRVWQC
;
A
#
# COMPACT_ATOMS: atom_id res chain seq x y z
N MET A 1 -44.86 55.24 2.51
CA MET A 1 -43.40 55.06 2.32
C MET A 1 -42.71 54.52 3.57
N ARG A 2 -42.81 55.16 4.75
CA ARG A 2 -42.16 54.68 5.98
C ARG A 2 -42.57 53.27 6.45
N SER A 3 -43.87 52.94 6.40
CA SER A 3 -44.37 51.59 6.78
C SER A 3 -43.86 50.48 5.85
N LEU A 4 -43.78 50.77 4.55
CA LEU A 4 -43.28 49.84 3.53
C LEU A 4 -41.78 49.53 3.73
N MET A 5 -40.98 50.52 4.14
CA MET A 5 -39.55 50.31 4.40
C MET A 5 -39.31 49.44 5.65
N ILE A 6 -40.15 49.57 6.68
CA ILE A 6 -40.03 48.75 7.91
C ILE A 6 -40.37 47.28 7.62
N GLN A 7 -41.40 47.01 6.81
CA GLN A 7 -41.75 45.65 6.38
C GLN A 7 -40.64 45.00 5.54
N ILE A 8 -39.99 45.77 4.65
CA ILE A 8 -38.85 45.29 3.85
C ILE A 8 -37.64 44.96 4.74
N LEU A 9 -37.34 45.79 5.75
CA LEU A 9 -36.26 45.54 6.70
C LEU A 9 -36.48 44.29 7.56
N ILE A 10 -37.72 44.02 7.98
CA ILE A 10 -38.06 42.80 8.75
C ILE A 10 -37.93 41.54 7.88
N LEU A 11 -38.35 41.60 6.61
CA LEU A 11 -38.22 40.48 5.68
C LEU A 11 -36.74 40.17 5.35
N ILE A 12 -35.89 41.19 5.22
CA ILE A 12 -34.45 41.02 5.01
C ILE A 12 -33.79 40.42 6.27
N SER A 13 -34.21 40.83 7.48
CA SER A 13 -33.71 40.27 8.73
C SER A 13 -34.07 38.79 8.92
N MET A 14 -35.24 38.32 8.45
CA MET A 14 -35.60 36.91 8.51
C MET A 14 -34.86 36.05 7.48
N PHE A 15 -34.43 36.63 6.36
CA PHE A 15 -33.64 35.91 5.35
C PHE A 15 -32.19 35.66 5.78
N ILE A 16 -31.66 36.43 6.74
CA ILE A 16 -30.29 36.29 7.28
C ILE A 16 -30.24 35.24 8.42
N LEU A 17 -31.39 34.82 8.95
CA LEU A 17 -31.53 33.85 10.06
C LEU A 17 -31.88 32.43 9.59
N GLN A 18 -31.52 32.05 8.37
CA GLN A 18 -31.52 30.65 7.99
C GLN A 18 -30.25 30.01 8.57
N PRO A 19 -30.35 28.98 9.43
CA PRO A 19 -29.18 28.18 9.75
C PRO A 19 -28.63 27.65 8.43
N ALA A 20 -27.35 27.89 8.17
CA ALA A 20 -26.66 27.22 7.09
C ALA A 20 -26.82 25.72 7.36
N ILE A 21 -27.70 25.06 6.59
CA ILE A 21 -27.68 23.61 6.50
C ILE A 21 -26.37 23.34 5.78
N ALA A 22 -25.31 23.11 6.56
CA ALA A 22 -24.10 22.51 6.05
C ALA A 22 -24.56 21.19 5.43
N SER A 23 -24.55 21.14 4.10
CA SER A 23 -24.62 19.87 3.40
C SER A 23 -23.47 19.04 3.96
N GLU A 24 -23.76 17.95 4.68
CA GLU A 24 -22.77 16.92 4.95
C GLU A 24 -22.29 16.40 3.61
N GLN A 25 -21.23 17.00 3.08
CA GLN A 25 -20.38 16.34 2.11
C GLN A 25 -19.91 15.08 2.80
N ASN A 26 -20.26 13.94 2.23
CA ASN A 26 -19.89 12.61 2.71
C ASN A 26 -18.35 12.46 2.54
N ASN A 27 -17.59 13.08 3.44
CA ASN A 27 -16.13 13.20 3.42
C ASN A 27 -15.48 11.88 3.85
N LEU A 28 -15.76 10.83 3.08
CA LEU A 28 -15.19 9.51 3.31
C LEU A 28 -13.75 9.48 2.83
N GLU A 29 -12.82 9.21 3.75
CA GLU A 29 -11.42 8.94 3.46
C GLU A 29 -11.10 7.48 3.78
N THR A 30 -10.05 6.93 3.18
CA THR A 30 -9.62 5.57 3.52
C THR A 30 -8.73 5.63 4.75
N TYR A 31 -9.13 4.96 5.82
CA TYR A 31 -8.34 4.80 7.05
C TYR A 31 -7.79 3.39 7.13
N ILE A 32 -6.55 3.27 7.60
CA ILE A 32 -5.95 2.01 8.03
C ILE A 32 -6.20 1.90 9.54
N VAL A 33 -6.98 0.90 9.94
CA VAL A 33 -7.39 0.64 11.31
C VAL A 33 -6.67 -0.59 11.86
N HIS A 34 -6.07 -0.45 13.04
CA HIS A 34 -5.46 -1.52 13.81
C HIS A 34 -6.36 -1.83 15.00
N VAL A 35 -6.67 -3.11 15.18
CA VAL A 35 -7.45 -3.62 16.30
C VAL A 35 -6.68 -4.73 17.00
N ASP A 36 -7.08 -5.01 18.23
CA ASP A 36 -6.58 -6.15 18.98
C ASP A 36 -6.98 -7.46 18.30
N SER A 37 -6.14 -8.48 18.47
CA SER A 37 -6.44 -9.81 17.95
C SER A 37 -7.57 -10.42 18.78
N PRO A 38 -8.59 -10.99 18.13
CA PRO A 38 -9.65 -11.67 18.88
C PRO A 38 -9.02 -12.89 19.61
N ASP A 39 -9.44 -13.10 20.86
CA ASP A 39 -8.80 -14.05 21.78
C ASP A 39 -8.66 -15.45 21.16
N SER A 40 -7.42 -15.88 20.91
CA SER A 40 -7.05 -17.05 20.08
C SER A 40 -7.62 -18.40 20.52
N GLN A 41 -8.21 -18.51 21.72
CA GLN A 41 -8.78 -19.75 22.25
C GLN A 41 -10.22 -20.03 21.80
N LEU A 42 -10.90 -19.11 21.10
CA LEU A 42 -12.32 -19.25 20.76
C LEU A 42 -12.62 -19.44 19.26
N PHE A 43 -11.63 -19.38 18.37
CA PHE A 43 -11.84 -19.26 16.93
C PHE A 43 -11.33 -20.48 16.17
N ASN A 44 -12.17 -21.52 16.11
CA ASN A 44 -11.89 -22.75 15.36
C ASN A 44 -12.16 -22.60 13.85
N ASP A 45 -12.75 -21.48 13.39
CA ASP A 45 -12.93 -21.16 11.97
C ASP A 45 -12.44 -19.72 11.67
N GLN A 46 -11.13 -19.58 11.48
CA GLN A 46 -10.41 -18.30 11.62
C GLN A 46 -10.82 -17.18 10.66
N SER A 47 -11.43 -17.47 9.50
CA SER A 47 -11.71 -16.42 8.49
C SER A 47 -13.06 -15.73 8.69
N GLN A 48 -14.14 -16.47 8.94
CA GLN A 48 -15.48 -15.88 9.10
C GLN A 48 -15.61 -15.09 10.41
N ASP A 49 -14.95 -15.58 11.46
CA ASP A 49 -14.96 -14.93 12.77
C ASP A 49 -14.15 -13.62 12.78
N LEU A 50 -13.05 -13.58 12.03
CA LEU A 50 -12.21 -12.39 11.91
C LEU A 50 -12.89 -11.29 11.07
N GLU A 51 -13.57 -11.65 9.98
CA GLU A 51 -14.35 -10.70 9.20
C GLU A 51 -15.50 -10.11 10.02
N SER A 52 -16.20 -10.94 10.79
CA SER A 52 -17.25 -10.50 11.70
C SER A 52 -16.69 -9.56 12.78
N TRP A 53 -15.52 -9.88 13.34
CA TRP A 53 -14.81 -9.02 14.29
C TRP A 53 -14.49 -7.65 13.68
N TYR A 54 -13.91 -7.59 12.48
CA TYR A 54 -13.60 -6.32 11.80
C TYR A 54 -14.87 -5.52 11.45
N ASN A 55 -15.91 -6.19 10.94
CA ASN A 55 -17.17 -5.53 10.62
C ASN A 55 -17.86 -4.94 11.85
N SER A 56 -17.64 -5.49 13.06
CA SER A 56 -18.16 -4.93 14.31
C SER A 56 -17.64 -3.52 14.61
N PHE A 57 -16.49 -3.13 14.06
CA PHE A 57 -15.94 -1.78 14.20
C PHE A 57 -16.60 -0.78 13.24
N LEU A 58 -17.14 -1.23 12.11
CA LEU A 58 -17.76 -0.35 11.13
C LEU A 58 -19.11 0.22 11.63
N PRO A 59 -19.50 1.42 11.15
CA PRO A 59 -20.82 1.96 11.42
C PRO A 59 -21.91 1.07 10.81
N THR A 60 -23.00 0.84 11.55
CA THR A 60 -24.20 0.18 11.03
C THR A 60 -24.92 1.16 10.11
N THR A 61 -24.52 1.25 8.83
CA THR A 61 -25.21 2.12 7.88
C THR A 61 -26.64 1.63 7.71
N LEU A 62 -27.62 2.47 8.06
CA LEU A 62 -29.02 2.27 7.72
C LEU A 62 -29.12 2.03 6.21
N THR A 63 -29.45 0.81 5.83
CA THR A 63 -29.65 0.37 4.46
C THR A 63 -30.77 1.19 3.82
N SER A 64 -30.41 2.23 3.06
CA SER A 64 -31.25 2.78 2.01
C SER A 64 -30.50 2.70 0.67
N SER A 65 -30.80 1.62 -0.06
CA SER A 65 -30.80 1.51 -1.52
C SER A 65 -29.50 1.64 -2.32
N ASN A 66 -28.31 1.82 -1.74
CA ASN A 66 -27.04 1.66 -2.46
C ASN A 66 -25.98 1.06 -1.51
N GLU A 67 -25.67 -0.24 -1.66
CA GLU A 67 -24.61 -0.92 -0.89
C GLU A 67 -23.24 -0.33 -1.24
N VAL A 68 -22.83 0.74 -0.58
CA VAL A 68 -21.43 1.18 -0.62
C VAL A 68 -20.67 0.32 0.37
N THR A 69 -19.98 -0.71 -0.12
CA THR A 69 -19.04 -1.50 0.69
C THR A 69 -17.99 -0.56 1.29
N ARG A 70 -18.08 -0.31 2.60
CA ARG A 70 -17.13 0.56 3.34
C ARG A 70 -15.77 -0.13 3.52
N MET A 71 -15.75 -1.46 3.60
CA MET A 71 -14.54 -2.25 3.71
C MET A 71 -13.75 -2.23 2.40
N VAL A 72 -12.49 -1.78 2.46
CA VAL A 72 -11.57 -1.76 1.32
C VAL A 72 -10.69 -3.00 1.33
N TYR A 73 -10.18 -3.40 2.50
CA TYR A 73 -9.27 -4.53 2.63
C TYR A 73 -9.20 -5.06 4.07
N SER A 74 -9.00 -6.38 4.23
CA SER A 74 -8.81 -7.04 5.53
C SER A 74 -7.39 -7.61 5.66
N TYR A 75 -6.63 -7.13 6.65
CA TYR A 75 -5.28 -7.61 6.91
C TYR A 75 -5.32 -8.87 7.79
N HIS A 76 -4.58 -9.90 7.39
CA HIS A 76 -4.57 -11.22 8.05
C HIS A 76 -3.17 -11.72 8.44
N ASN A 77 -2.10 -11.19 7.81
CA ASN A 77 -0.76 -11.75 7.99
C ASN A 77 0.17 -10.92 8.89
N VAL A 78 0.11 -9.58 8.80
CA VAL A 78 1.15 -8.71 9.38
C VAL A 78 0.69 -8.09 10.70
N PHE A 79 -0.59 -7.76 10.79
CA PHE A 79 -1.25 -7.29 12.01
C PHE A 79 -2.77 -7.48 11.88
N PRO A 80 -3.52 -7.56 13.00
CA PRO A 80 -4.97 -7.61 12.96
C PRO A 80 -5.55 -6.23 12.62
N GLY A 81 -6.27 -6.09 11.52
CA GLY A 81 -6.83 -4.80 11.13
C GLY A 81 -7.41 -4.80 9.75
N PHE A 82 -7.87 -3.62 9.33
CA PHE A 82 -8.53 -3.44 8.05
C PHE A 82 -8.36 -2.02 7.50
N ALA A 83 -8.61 -1.86 6.22
CA ALA A 83 -8.74 -0.56 5.57
C ALA A 83 -10.22 -0.31 5.24
N ALA A 84 -10.75 0.85 5.58
CA ALA A 84 -12.15 1.19 5.32
C ALA A 84 -12.35 2.68 5.00
N LYS A 85 -13.41 2.98 4.25
CA LYS A 85 -13.87 4.34 3.97
C LYS A 85 -14.69 4.86 5.14
N LEU A 86 -14.17 5.86 5.84
CA LEU A 86 -14.74 6.41 7.07
C LEU A 86 -14.70 7.94 7.06
N THR A 87 -15.65 8.58 7.74
CA THR A 87 -15.52 9.99 8.14
C THR A 87 -14.68 10.12 9.40
N SER A 88 -14.19 11.33 9.68
CA SER A 88 -13.41 11.59 10.89
C SER A 88 -14.23 11.36 12.18
N GLU A 89 -15.54 11.59 12.11
CA GLU A 89 -16.52 11.36 13.16
C GLU A 89 -16.73 9.86 13.39
N GLU A 90 -16.86 9.07 12.31
CA GLU A 90 -16.98 7.62 12.40
C GLU A 90 -15.71 7.00 13.05
N VAL A 91 -14.53 7.55 12.78
CA VAL A 91 -13.28 7.13 13.44
C VAL A 91 -13.29 7.47 14.94
N LYS A 92 -13.72 8.67 15.33
CA LYS A 92 -13.85 9.07 16.75
C LYS A 92 -14.84 8.19 17.53
N GLU A 93 -15.91 7.74 16.89
CA GLU A 93 -16.83 6.78 17.52
C GLU A 93 -16.20 5.38 17.60
N MET A 94 -15.44 4.97 16.59
CA MET A 94 -14.71 3.70 16.58
C MET A 94 -13.65 3.62 17.68
N GLU A 95 -12.97 4.73 17.99
CA GLU A 95 -11.96 4.84 19.07
C GLU A 95 -12.49 4.39 20.44
N LYS A 96 -13.80 4.49 20.65
CA LYS A 96 -14.47 4.11 21.91
C LYS A 96 -14.74 2.61 22.03
N LYS A 97 -14.58 1.85 20.94
CA LYS A 97 -14.87 0.40 20.91
C LYS A 97 -13.74 -0.40 21.57
N LYS A 98 -14.11 -1.38 22.39
CA LYS A 98 -13.14 -2.32 22.98
C LYS A 98 -12.37 -3.03 21.87
N GLY A 99 -11.04 -3.07 22.00
CA GLY A 99 -10.16 -3.68 21.00
C GLY A 99 -9.71 -2.74 19.90
N PHE A 100 -10.15 -1.47 19.88
CA PHE A 100 -9.52 -0.47 19.01
C PHE A 100 -8.11 -0.12 19.51
N LEU A 101 -7.14 -0.02 18.60
CA LEU A 101 -5.76 0.39 18.93
C LEU A 101 -5.36 1.70 18.27
N SER A 102 -5.59 1.84 16.97
CA SER A 102 -5.28 3.09 16.24
C SER A 102 -5.97 3.13 14.88
N ALA A 103 -6.21 4.34 14.37
CA ALA A 103 -6.62 4.57 12.99
C ALA A 103 -5.82 5.73 12.41
N ARG A 104 -5.42 5.62 11.15
CA ARG A 104 -4.72 6.69 10.43
C ARG A 104 -5.19 6.78 8.99
N PRO A 105 -5.26 7.99 8.40
CA PRO A 105 -5.61 8.13 6.99
C PRO A 105 -4.55 7.48 6.10
N GLN A 106 -4.99 6.88 5.01
CA GLN A 106 -4.11 6.36 3.96
C GLN A 106 -3.33 7.52 3.35
N GLN A 107 -2.02 7.34 3.22
CA GLN A 107 -1.15 8.27 2.51
C GLN A 107 -0.71 7.65 1.18
N VAL A 108 -0.82 8.42 0.11
CA VAL A 108 -0.31 8.06 -1.20
C VAL A 108 1.06 8.72 -1.35
N PHE A 109 2.08 7.90 -1.58
CA PHE A 109 3.44 8.38 -1.83
C PHE A 109 3.71 8.41 -3.33
N SER A 110 4.40 9.45 -3.79
CA SER A 110 4.95 9.49 -5.15
C SER A 110 6.27 8.73 -5.23
N LEU A 111 6.55 8.18 -6.41
CA LEU A 111 7.82 7.54 -6.71
C LEU A 111 8.94 8.58 -6.64
N HIS A 112 10.02 8.23 -5.95
CA HIS A 112 11.20 9.06 -5.81
C HIS A 112 12.44 8.20 -6.00
N THR A 113 13.25 8.52 -7.01
CA THR A 113 14.61 8.01 -7.13
C THR A 113 15.56 9.17 -7.34
N THR A 114 16.54 9.32 -6.44
CA THR A 114 17.72 10.16 -6.68
C THR A 114 18.95 9.25 -6.89
N HIS A 115 19.83 9.70 -7.79
CA HIS A 115 21.13 9.13 -8.20
C HIS A 115 21.99 8.53 -7.08
N THR A 116 23.13 7.87 -7.34
CA THR A 116 23.45 6.51 -7.84
C THR A 116 24.62 6.01 -6.96
N PRO A 117 25.00 4.70 -6.95
CA PRO A 117 25.93 4.12 -5.98
C PRO A 117 27.39 4.59 -6.07
N ASN A 118 27.80 5.29 -7.15
CA ASN A 118 29.15 5.86 -7.27
C ASN A 118 29.49 6.85 -6.14
N PHE A 119 28.47 7.48 -5.54
CA PHE A 119 28.66 8.33 -4.37
C PHE A 119 29.23 7.56 -3.17
N LEU A 120 29.04 6.24 -3.10
CA LEU A 120 29.44 5.40 -1.97
C LEU A 120 30.79 4.69 -2.16
N GLY A 121 31.52 4.94 -3.26
CA GLY A 121 32.88 4.38 -3.46
C GLY A 121 32.94 2.85 -3.57
N LEU A 122 31.85 2.21 -4.00
CA LEU A 122 31.78 0.77 -4.18
C LEU A 122 32.45 0.38 -5.52
N HIS A 123 33.51 -0.43 -5.45
CA HIS A 123 34.30 -0.88 -6.59
C HIS A 123 34.28 -2.42 -6.70
N GLU A 124 34.26 -2.92 -7.93
CA GLU A 124 34.27 -4.36 -8.20
C GLU A 124 35.55 -5.01 -7.64
N ASN A 125 35.40 -6.17 -6.99
CA ASN A 125 36.50 -7.01 -6.44
C ASN A 125 37.31 -6.42 -5.27
N MET A 126 36.84 -5.34 -4.63
CA MET A 126 37.49 -4.73 -3.47
C MET A 126 36.48 -4.20 -2.44
N GLY A 127 36.91 -4.12 -1.17
CA GLY A 127 36.10 -3.59 -0.07
C GLY A 127 34.87 -4.45 0.27
N LEU A 128 33.82 -3.77 0.75
CA LEU A 128 32.63 -4.39 1.34
C LEU A 128 31.95 -5.46 0.47
N TRP A 129 32.00 -5.32 -0.86
CA TRP A 129 31.40 -6.31 -1.77
C TRP A 129 32.07 -7.66 -1.69
N LYS A 130 33.40 -7.72 -1.68
CA LYS A 130 34.12 -8.99 -1.55
C LYS A 130 33.94 -9.58 -0.15
N ASP A 131 34.04 -8.73 0.88
CA ASP A 131 33.94 -9.16 2.28
C ASP A 131 32.54 -9.69 2.64
N SER A 132 31.50 -9.19 1.98
CA SER A 132 30.11 -9.66 2.12
C SER A 132 29.71 -10.76 1.12
N SER A 133 30.65 -11.29 0.34
CA SER A 133 30.35 -12.24 -0.75
C SER A 133 29.26 -11.73 -1.69
N TYR A 134 29.27 -10.43 -1.99
CA TYR A 134 28.30 -9.74 -2.86
C TYR A 134 26.84 -9.92 -2.41
N GLY A 135 26.61 -10.14 -1.11
CA GLY A 135 25.28 -10.36 -0.56
C GLY A 135 24.71 -11.76 -0.84
N LYS A 136 25.54 -12.75 -1.20
CA LYS A 136 25.08 -14.12 -1.48
C LYS A 136 24.23 -14.68 -0.34
N GLY A 137 23.04 -15.18 -0.68
CA GLY A 137 22.09 -15.77 0.28
C GLY A 137 21.16 -14.76 0.96
N VAL A 138 21.35 -13.45 0.72
CA VAL A 138 20.40 -12.39 1.09
C VAL A 138 19.39 -12.23 -0.04
N VAL A 139 18.12 -12.06 0.33
CA VAL A 139 17.03 -11.76 -0.60
C VAL A 139 16.57 -10.33 -0.33
N ILE A 140 16.55 -9.50 -1.37
CA ILE A 140 16.10 -8.11 -1.30
C ILE A 140 14.68 -8.05 -1.86
N GLY A 141 13.72 -7.64 -1.03
CA GLY A 141 12.36 -7.34 -1.47
C GLY A 141 12.25 -5.89 -1.91
N VAL A 142 11.73 -5.66 -3.13
CA VAL A 142 11.56 -4.33 -3.71
C VAL A 142 10.06 -4.12 -3.95
N LEU A 143 9.48 -3.13 -3.28
CA LEU A 143 8.07 -2.75 -3.40
C LEU A 143 7.99 -1.53 -4.32
N ASP A 144 7.67 -1.75 -5.59
CA ASP A 144 7.75 -0.72 -6.63
C ASP A 144 6.76 -1.01 -7.78
N THR A 145 6.91 -0.36 -8.94
CA THR A 145 6.00 -0.46 -10.11
C THR A 145 6.04 -1.81 -10.83
N GLY A 146 6.97 -2.69 -10.47
CA GLY A 146 7.14 -4.01 -11.06
C GLY A 146 8.60 -4.30 -11.35
N ILE A 147 8.85 -5.27 -12.24
CA ILE A 147 10.16 -5.55 -12.79
C ILE A 147 10.07 -5.98 -14.26
N LEU A 148 11.03 -5.58 -15.09
CA LEU A 148 11.22 -6.09 -16.45
C LEU A 148 12.22 -7.26 -16.41
N PRO A 149 11.77 -8.53 -16.44
CA PRO A 149 12.62 -9.68 -16.10
C PRO A 149 13.68 -10.01 -17.15
N ASP A 150 13.48 -9.62 -18.41
CA ASP A 150 14.41 -9.81 -19.53
C ASP A 150 15.50 -8.74 -19.62
N HIS A 151 15.51 -7.76 -18.70
CA HIS A 151 16.55 -6.75 -18.63
C HIS A 151 17.93 -7.39 -18.28
N PRO A 152 19.03 -7.03 -18.97
CA PRO A 152 20.34 -7.71 -18.83
C PRO A 152 20.87 -7.80 -17.40
N SER A 153 20.60 -6.79 -16.58
CA SER A 153 20.97 -6.74 -15.16
C SER A 153 20.31 -7.81 -14.28
N PHE A 154 19.28 -8.51 -14.78
CA PHE A 154 18.62 -9.61 -14.09
C PHE A 154 18.95 -10.99 -14.67
N ASN A 155 19.95 -11.06 -15.56
CA ASN A 155 20.54 -12.33 -15.97
C ASN A 155 21.14 -13.06 -14.76
N ASP A 156 20.94 -14.37 -14.71
CA ASP A 156 21.31 -15.22 -13.57
C ASP A 156 22.62 -15.99 -13.76
N ASP A 157 23.43 -15.60 -14.75
CA ASP A 157 24.79 -16.11 -14.92
C ASP A 157 25.60 -15.99 -13.62
N GLY A 158 26.13 -17.12 -13.16
CA GLY A 158 26.91 -17.22 -11.92
C GLY A 158 26.08 -17.20 -10.64
N MET A 159 24.75 -17.13 -10.72
CA MET A 159 23.87 -17.16 -9.55
C MET A 159 23.62 -18.59 -9.07
N PRO A 160 23.72 -18.85 -7.75
CA PRO A 160 23.28 -20.12 -7.19
C PRO A 160 21.74 -20.21 -7.20
N PRO A 161 21.17 -21.42 -7.04
CA PRO A 161 19.74 -21.56 -6.80
C PRO A 161 19.24 -20.72 -5.61
N PRO A 162 17.94 -20.33 -5.60
CA PRO A 162 17.35 -19.58 -4.50
C PRO A 162 17.60 -20.25 -3.13
N PRO A 163 17.74 -19.48 -2.03
CA PRO A 163 17.92 -20.06 -0.70
C PRO A 163 16.79 -21.03 -0.36
N ALA A 164 17.09 -22.19 0.24
CA ALA A 164 16.09 -23.23 0.54
C ALA A 164 14.92 -22.76 1.45
N LYS A 165 15.15 -21.70 2.24
CA LYS A 165 14.12 -21.06 3.07
C LYS A 165 13.15 -20.17 2.28
N TRP A 166 13.43 -19.87 1.02
CA TRP A 166 12.59 -19.04 0.16
C TRP A 166 11.29 -19.76 -0.18
N LYS A 167 10.17 -19.11 0.10
CA LYS A 167 8.81 -19.62 -0.16
C LYS A 167 7.98 -18.63 -0.99
N GLY A 168 8.64 -17.69 -1.66
CA GLY A 168 7.96 -16.73 -2.51
C GLY A 168 7.36 -17.38 -3.75
N LYS A 169 6.56 -16.61 -4.48
CA LYS A 169 5.92 -17.06 -5.73
C LYS A 169 6.38 -16.19 -6.89
N CYS A 170 6.30 -16.77 -8.09
CA CYS A 170 6.47 -16.07 -9.34
C CYS A 170 5.11 -15.97 -10.03
N GLU A 171 4.52 -14.77 -10.08
CA GLU A 171 3.19 -14.53 -10.65
C GLU A 171 3.25 -13.93 -12.06
N PHE A 172 4.29 -14.29 -12.82
CA PHE A 172 4.29 -14.04 -14.26
C PHE A 172 3.49 -15.12 -14.99
N ASN A 173 2.80 -14.73 -16.07
CA ASN A 173 2.08 -15.67 -16.94
C ASN A 173 3.00 -16.54 -17.81
N PHE A 174 4.32 -16.35 -17.69
CA PHE A 174 5.39 -17.06 -18.40
C PHE A 174 6.55 -17.33 -17.44
N THR A 175 7.47 -18.21 -17.82
CA THR A 175 8.69 -18.47 -17.05
C THR A 175 9.62 -17.26 -17.11
N ALA A 176 9.46 -16.34 -16.16
CA ALA A 176 10.26 -15.12 -16.09
C ALA A 176 11.19 -15.06 -14.88
N CYS A 177 10.82 -15.74 -13.78
CA CYS A 177 11.71 -15.86 -12.62
C CYS A 177 12.83 -16.85 -12.92
N ASN A 178 14.02 -16.54 -12.40
CA ASN A 178 15.25 -17.31 -12.58
C ASN A 178 16.03 -17.33 -11.24
N ASN A 179 17.32 -17.65 -11.25
CA ASN A 179 18.11 -17.66 -10.00
C ASN A 179 18.48 -16.24 -9.51
N LYS A 180 18.16 -15.18 -10.27
CA LYS A 180 18.36 -13.77 -9.92
C LYS A 180 17.08 -13.11 -9.44
N ILE A 181 16.02 -13.13 -10.25
CA ILE A 181 14.66 -12.76 -9.85
C ILE A 181 13.97 -14.03 -9.37
N ILE A 182 14.05 -14.28 -8.06
CA ILE A 182 13.56 -15.54 -7.46
C ILE A 182 12.07 -15.51 -7.10
N GLY A 183 11.42 -14.36 -7.25
CA GLY A 183 9.98 -14.20 -7.10
C GLY A 183 9.50 -12.82 -7.49
N ALA A 184 8.25 -12.73 -7.90
CA ALA A 184 7.61 -11.52 -8.38
C ALA A 184 6.11 -11.62 -8.10
N ARG A 185 5.57 -10.60 -7.44
CA ARG A 185 4.18 -10.51 -6.97
C ARG A 185 3.64 -9.13 -7.31
N TYR A 186 2.33 -9.01 -7.42
CA TYR A 186 1.65 -7.72 -7.49
C TYR A 186 0.52 -7.68 -6.46
N PHE A 187 0.17 -6.49 -5.99
CA PHE A 187 -0.77 -6.31 -4.87
C PHE A 187 -1.95 -5.39 -5.24
N ARG A 188 -2.41 -5.47 -6.49
CA ARG A 188 -3.57 -4.70 -6.98
C ARG A 188 -4.80 -5.61 -7.01
N ASN A 189 -5.94 -5.12 -6.52
CA ASN A 189 -7.20 -5.85 -6.63
C ASN A 189 -7.59 -6.03 -8.11
N GLY A 190 -7.89 -7.26 -8.51
CA GLY A 190 -8.23 -7.64 -9.89
C GLY A 190 -7.02 -8.14 -10.69
N ASP A 191 -7.09 -8.01 -12.02
CA ASP A 191 -6.02 -8.48 -12.90
C ASP A 191 -4.83 -7.52 -12.88
N GLY A 192 -3.66 -8.08 -12.62
CA GLY A 192 -2.39 -7.37 -12.65
C GLY A 192 -1.26 -8.27 -13.10
N THR A 193 -0.10 -7.66 -13.28
CA THR A 193 1.13 -8.35 -13.64
C THR A 193 2.26 -7.76 -12.80
N PRO A 194 3.26 -8.57 -12.39
CA PRO A 194 4.50 -8.05 -11.82
C PRO A 194 5.38 -7.32 -12.85
N LEU A 195 4.98 -7.30 -14.13
CA LEU A 195 5.73 -6.64 -15.20
C LEU A 195 5.74 -5.12 -14.99
N ASP A 196 6.94 -4.55 -15.05
CA ASP A 196 7.12 -3.10 -15.00
C ASP A 196 6.77 -2.47 -16.35
N LEU A 197 5.79 -1.57 -16.33
CA LEU A 197 5.41 -0.75 -17.51
C LEU A 197 5.85 0.71 -17.37
N ASP A 198 6.39 1.08 -16.20
CA ASP A 198 6.83 2.44 -15.89
C ASP A 198 8.36 2.56 -16.01
N GLY A 199 9.09 1.56 -15.52
CA GLY A 199 10.55 1.49 -15.53
C GLY A 199 11.19 1.81 -14.18
N HIS A 200 10.47 2.50 -13.28
CA HIS A 200 11.00 2.86 -11.97
C HIS A 200 11.39 1.63 -11.13
N GLY A 201 10.54 0.60 -11.09
CA GLY A 201 10.81 -0.63 -10.35
C GLY A 201 12.01 -1.40 -10.89
N THR A 202 12.15 -1.49 -12.21
CA THR A 202 13.31 -2.08 -12.88
C THR A 202 14.59 -1.33 -12.53
N HIS A 203 14.57 0.00 -12.61
CA HIS A 203 15.72 0.85 -12.25
C HIS A 203 16.10 0.78 -10.76
N THR A 204 15.12 0.65 -9.86
CA THR A 204 15.31 0.58 -8.41
C THR A 204 15.78 -0.81 -7.94
N ALA A 205 15.15 -1.88 -8.44
CA ALA A 205 15.50 -3.28 -8.11
C ALA A 205 16.89 -3.71 -8.60
N GLY A 206 17.17 -3.49 -9.86
CA GLY A 206 17.83 -2.24 -10.05
C GLY A 206 19.14 -1.97 -9.29
N THR A 207 19.23 -0.69 -8.99
CA THR A 207 20.36 -0.07 -8.31
C THR A 207 20.71 -0.83 -7.03
N ALA A 208 19.74 -1.49 -6.41
CA ALA A 208 19.92 -2.32 -5.23
C ALA A 208 20.67 -3.63 -5.50
N ALA A 209 20.38 -4.35 -6.59
CA ALA A 209 20.73 -5.76 -6.72
C ALA A 209 21.07 -6.24 -8.14
N GLY A 210 21.34 -5.39 -9.12
CA GLY A 210 21.66 -5.84 -10.48
C GLY A 210 22.94 -6.64 -10.62
N ASN A 211 22.99 -7.48 -11.64
CA ASN A 211 24.22 -8.08 -12.12
C ASN A 211 25.05 -7.06 -12.94
N PHE A 212 26.34 -7.33 -13.09
CA PHE A 212 27.22 -6.49 -13.91
C PHE A 212 26.86 -6.63 -15.38
N VAL A 213 26.62 -5.50 -16.06
CA VAL A 213 26.32 -5.46 -17.50
C VAL A 213 27.53 -4.87 -18.24
N LYS A 214 28.13 -5.65 -19.13
CA LYS A 214 29.29 -5.20 -19.93
C LYS A 214 28.92 -4.01 -20.79
N GLY A 215 29.80 -2.99 -20.83
CA GLY A 215 29.57 -1.76 -21.58
C GLY A 215 28.68 -0.74 -20.86
N CYS A 216 28.14 -1.08 -19.69
CA CYS A 216 27.37 -0.18 -18.85
C CYS A 216 28.19 0.29 -17.64
N GLN A 217 28.35 1.61 -17.49
CA GLN A 217 28.95 2.20 -16.28
C GLN A 217 27.95 2.28 -15.11
N ARG A 218 26.65 2.13 -15.39
CA ARG A 218 25.56 2.15 -14.41
C ARG A 218 24.72 0.91 -14.59
N VAL A 219 24.31 0.30 -13.49
CA VAL A 219 23.69 -1.04 -13.47
C VAL A 219 22.29 -1.06 -14.16
N TRP A 220 21.75 0.06 -14.67
CA TRP A 220 20.37 0.22 -15.22
C TRP A 220 20.25 1.13 -16.43
N GLN A 221 21.37 1.45 -17.08
CA GLN A 221 21.36 2.34 -18.25
C GLN A 221 21.76 1.63 -19.54
N CYS A 222 21.57 0.34 -19.53
CA CYS A 222 21.46 -0.56 -20.66
C CYS A 222 20.10 -1.20 -20.46
#